data_AF-A0A4Q3VK93-F1
#
_entry.id   AF-A0A4Q3VK93-F1
#
_cell.length_a   1.000
_cell.length_b   1.000
_cell.length_c   1.000
_cell.angle_alpha   90.00
_cell.angle_beta   90.00
_cell.angle_gamma   90.00
#
_symmetry.space_group_name_H-M   'P 1'
#
loop_
_entity.id
_entity.type
_entity.pdbx_description
1 polymer ?
#
loop_
_entity_poly.entity_id
_entity_poly.type
_entity_poly.pdbx_seq_one_letter_code
_entity_poly.pdbx_strand_id
1 'polypeptide(L)' 'MVKRVDEAVFSTVQDVKDGKFTAGAKKYDLKANGVGLTEMKYTKDKIPADAMKRLEAVKADIISGKITVPTS' A
#
# COMPACT_ATOMS: atom_id res chain seq x y z
N MET A 1 6.42 -4.97 7.21
CA MET A 1 5.74 -4.38 6.03
C MET A 1 4.95 -5.47 5.34
N VAL A 2 3.81 -5.13 4.75
CA VAL A 2 2.99 -6.04 3.93
C VAL A 2 3.12 -5.61 2.49
N LYS A 3 3.36 -6.57 1.60
CA LYS A 3 3.23 -6.41 0.15
C LYS A 3 2.08 -7.32 -0.29
N ARG A 4 1.00 -6.74 -0.82
CA ARG A 4 -0.24 -7.44 -1.16
C ARG A 4 -0.15 -8.06 -2.55
N VAL A 5 0.75 -9.02 -2.71
CA VAL A 5 0.94 -9.75 -3.97
C VAL A 5 -0.29 -10.60 -4.30
N ASP A 6 -0.96 -11.09 -3.27
CA ASP A 6 -2.25 -11.78 -3.35
C ASP A 6 -3.32 -10.92 -4.03
N GLU A 7 -3.50 -9.66 -3.60
CA GLU A 7 -4.45 -8.74 -4.24
C GLU A 7 -4.04 -8.44 -5.69
N ALA A 8 -2.75 -8.30 -5.98
CA ALA A 8 -2.26 -8.07 -7.33
C ALA A 8 -2.57 -9.26 -8.26
N VAL A 9 -2.28 -10.49 -7.83
CA VAL A 9 -2.58 -11.72 -8.59
C VAL A 9 -4.09 -11.86 -8.79
N PHE A 10 -4.88 -11.68 -7.74
CA PHE A 10 -6.34 -11.77 -7.82
C PHE A 10 -6.92 -10.75 -8.81
N SER A 11 -6.51 -9.47 -8.69
CA SER A 11 -6.96 -8.42 -9.61
C SER A 11 -6.58 -8.73 -11.05
N THR A 12 -5.38 -9.23 -11.32
CA THR A 12 -4.95 -9.57 -12.68
C THR A 12 -5.78 -10.71 -13.27
N VAL A 13 -6.03 -11.78 -12.50
CA VAL A 13 -6.87 -12.89 -12.97
C VAL A 13 -8.31 -12.43 -13.21
N GLN A 14 -8.85 -11.57 -12.34
CA GLN A 14 -10.17 -10.98 -12.52
C GLN A 14 -10.25 -10.12 -13.79
N ASP A 15 -9.24 -9.26 -14.04
CA ASP A 15 -9.18 -8.43 -15.24
C ASP A 15 -9.16 -9.30 -16.52
N VAL A 16 -8.44 -10.43 -16.52
CA VAL A 16 -8.41 -11.38 -17.65
C VAL A 16 -9.79 -12.03 -17.84
N LYS A 17 -10.40 -12.52 -16.76
CA LYS A 17 -11.72 -13.16 -16.80
C LYS A 17 -12.79 -12.21 -17.34
N ASP A 18 -12.74 -10.94 -16.96
CA ASP A 18 -13.71 -9.92 -17.36
C ASP A 18 -13.39 -9.28 -18.73
N GLY A 19 -12.31 -9.71 -19.41
CA GLY A 19 -11.87 -9.14 -20.69
C GLY A 19 -11.35 -7.70 -20.58
N LYS A 20 -10.97 -7.24 -19.39
CA LYS A 20 -10.46 -5.89 -19.09
C LYS A 20 -8.93 -5.85 -18.95
N PHE A 21 -8.25 -6.97 -19.17
CA PHE A 21 -6.81 -7.04 -19.03
C PHE A 21 -6.11 -6.06 -19.97
N THR A 22 -5.20 -5.27 -19.39
CA THR A 22 -4.32 -4.37 -20.13
C THR A 22 -2.88 -4.81 -19.96
N ALA A 23 -2.16 -4.90 -21.08
CA ALA A 23 -0.74 -5.17 -21.06
C ALA A 23 0.03 -3.95 -20.55
N GLY A 24 1.11 -4.18 -19.80
CA GLY A 24 1.99 -3.12 -19.28
C GLY A 24 2.24 -3.25 -17.79
N ALA A 25 2.98 -2.28 -17.24
CA ALA A 25 3.30 -2.23 -15.81
C ALA A 25 2.13 -1.64 -15.01
N LYS A 26 1.58 -2.41 -14.07
CA LYS A 26 0.57 -1.95 -13.11
C LYS A 26 1.25 -1.65 -11.77
N LYS A 27 1.07 -0.43 -11.25
CA LYS A 27 1.69 0.01 -9.99
C LYS A 27 0.75 -0.25 -8.82
N TYR A 28 1.25 -0.95 -7.82
CA TYR A 28 0.53 -1.28 -6.58
C TYR A 28 1.27 -0.64 -5.39
N ASP A 29 1.07 0.67 -5.21
CA ASP A 29 1.69 1.49 -4.16
C ASP A 29 0.76 1.68 -2.95
N LEU A 30 1.10 2.63 -2.05
CA LEU A 30 0.26 2.97 -0.90
C LEU A 30 -1.14 3.45 -1.29
N LYS A 31 -1.28 4.14 -2.43
CA LYS A 31 -2.57 4.63 -2.94
C LYS A 31 -3.41 3.50 -3.50
N ALA A 32 -2.77 2.52 -4.14
CA ALA A 32 -3.41 1.31 -4.64
C ALA A 32 -3.53 0.18 -3.60
N ASN A 33 -3.27 0.45 -2.31
CA ASN A 33 -3.25 -0.54 -1.22
C ASN A 33 -2.28 -1.73 -1.45
N GLY A 34 -1.35 -1.63 -2.39
CA GLY A 34 -0.41 -2.69 -2.73
C GLY A 34 0.68 -2.93 -1.68
N VAL A 35 1.00 -1.89 -0.90
CA VAL A 35 1.96 -1.96 0.20
C VAL A 35 1.41 -1.27 1.43
N GLY A 36 1.80 -1.76 2.61
CA GLY A 36 1.36 -1.18 3.87
C GLY A 36 2.10 -1.71 5.08
N LEU A 37 1.62 -1.32 6.26
CA LEU A 37 2.07 -1.86 7.53
C LEU A 37 1.05 -2.88 8.03
N THR A 38 1.53 -3.84 8.82
CA THR A 38 0.63 -4.74 9.55
C THR A 38 -0.05 -3.94 10.66
N GLU A 39 -1.06 -4.54 11.29
CA GLU A 39 -1.69 -3.98 12.50
C GLU A 39 -0.76 -3.93 13.70
N MET A 40 0.44 -4.52 13.59
CA MET A 40 1.43 -4.59 14.66
C MET A 40 0.87 -5.23 15.94
N LYS A 41 -0.01 -6.24 15.79
CA LYS A 41 -0.80 -6.88 16.86
C LYS A 41 -0.04 -7.18 18.16
N TYR A 42 1.25 -7.56 18.08
CA TYR A 42 2.08 -7.95 19.22
C TYR A 42 3.09 -6.90 19.68
N THR A 43 3.18 -5.78 18.98
CA THR A 43 4.18 -4.72 19.25
C THR A 43 3.57 -3.33 19.30
N LYS A 44 2.25 -3.21 19.15
CA LYS A 44 1.53 -1.94 19.10
C LYS A 44 1.63 -1.17 20.42
N ASP A 45 1.67 -1.89 21.53
CA ASP A 45 1.91 -1.39 22.89
C ASP A 45 3.29 -0.73 23.05
N LYS A 46 4.27 -1.14 22.25
CA LYS A 46 5.64 -0.60 22.27
C LYS A 46 5.80 0.65 21.40
N ILE A 47 4.76 1.04 20.67
CA ILE A 47 4.80 2.17 19.73
C ILE A 47 4.11 3.37 20.38
N PRO A 48 4.82 4.48 20.61
CA PRO A 48 4.23 5.70 21.13
C PRO A 48 3.06 6.21 20.28
N ALA A 49 2.04 6.74 20.92
CA ALA A 49 0.83 7.23 20.23
C ALA A 49 1.11 8.39 19.28
N ASP A 50 2.08 9.25 19.59
CA ASP A 50 2.55 10.33 18.73
C ASP A 50 3.24 9.79 17.46
N ALA A 51 4.01 8.70 17.58
CA ALA A 51 4.62 8.03 16.43
C ALA A 51 3.55 7.45 15.49
N MET A 52 2.49 6.83 16.01
CA MET A 52 1.37 6.36 15.19
C MET A 52 0.62 7.50 14.49
N LYS A 53 0.39 8.63 15.19
CA LYS A 53 -0.22 9.81 14.56
C LYS A 53 0.63 10.36 13.42
N ARG A 54 1.94 10.47 13.63
CA ARG A 54 2.88 10.90 12.57
C ARG A 54 2.88 9.94 11.38
N LEU A 55 2.80 8.64 11.64
CA LEU A 55 2.78 7.62 10.60
C LEU A 55 1.53 7.74 9.71
N GLU A 56 0.35 7.93 10.30
CA GLU A 56 -0.89 8.16 9.53
C GLU A 56 -0.85 9.47 8.75
N ALA A 57 -0.29 10.54 9.32
CA ALA A 57 -0.11 11.82 8.62
C ALA A 57 0.83 11.67 7.41
N VAL A 58 1.97 10.99 7.58
CA VAL A 58 2.92 10.74 6.47
C VAL A 58 2.28 9.86 5.40
N LYS A 59 1.50 8.84 5.79
CA LYS A 59 0.75 8.00 4.84
C LYS A 59 -0.22 8.84 4.02
N ALA A 60 -0.98 9.74 4.65
CA ALA A 60 -1.89 10.65 3.96
C ALA A 60 -1.15 11.63 3.04
N ASP A 61 0.00 12.17 3.49
CA ASP A 61 0.84 13.06 2.69
C ASP A 61 1.44 12.34 1.46
N ILE A 62 1.79 11.05 1.57
CA ILE A 62 2.24 10.25 0.41
C ILE A 62 1.06 9.98 -0.54
N ILE A 63 -0.11 9.60 -0.02
CA ILE A 63 -1.30 9.29 -0.85
C ILE A 63 -1.80 10.53 -1.60
N SER A 64 -1.74 11.71 -0.96
CA SER A 64 -2.09 13.00 -1.57
C SER A 64 -1.04 13.52 -2.56
N GLY A 65 0.15 12.92 -2.58
CA GLY A 65 1.26 13.36 -3.44
C GLY A 65 2.07 14.54 -2.88
N LYS A 66 1.79 14.99 -1.65
CA LYS A 66 2.60 16.01 -0.96
C LYS A 66 4.01 15.50 -0.65
N ILE A 67 4.13 14.22 -0.34
CA ILE A 67 5.42 13.53 -0.19
C ILE A 67 5.59 12.56 -1.37
N THR A 68 6.63 12.80 -2.18
CA THR A 68 7.04 11.88 -3.25
C THR A 68 8.15 10.98 -2.75
N VAL A 69 7.91 9.67 -2.79
CA VAL A 69 8.94 8.67 -2.43
C VAL A 69 9.95 8.60 -3.57
N PRO A 70 11.27 8.76 -3.31
CA PRO A 70 12.30 8.67 -4.35
C PRO A 70 12.27 7.30 -5.04
N THR A 71 12.41 7.31 -6.36
CA THR A 71 12.72 6.11 -7.13
C THR A 71 14.24 5.93 -7.13
N SER A 72 14.70 4.72 -6.79
CA SER A 72 16.10 4.31 -6.91
C SER A 72 16.67 4.52 -8.29
#